data_AF-A0A8C7QTK6-F1
#
_entry.id   AF-A0A8C7QTK6-F1
#
_cell.length_a   1.000
_cell.length_b   1.000
_cell.length_c   1.000
_cell.angle_alpha   90.00
_cell.angle_beta   90.00
_cell.angle_gamma   90.00
#
_symmetry.space_group_name_H-M   'P 1'
#
loop_
_entity.id
_entity.type
_entity.pdbx_description
1 polymer ?
#
loop_
_entity_poly.entity_id
_entity_poly.type
_entity_poly.pdbx_seq_one_letter_code
_entity_poly.pdbx_strand_id
1 'polypeptide(L)'
;MGKITFYEDRNFQGRSYETTQDCADMSSFLSRCHSCRVDSGCFMVYDRNNYMGNQYFMRRGEYPDYQRMGMGMNDCIRSCRMIPMHKGNFRMRIYERENFEGQMHEMMDDCDSIQERYRMSDCQSCNVMEGHWLMYEQPHYRGRQMYMKPGEYRSFSQMGMGGMRFMSMRRIMDNIVDHGDGWDGISGMVSNIFRSSHYNEPFLPFKVTPSNTAVNVHVTTC
;
A
#
# COMPACT_ATOMS: atom_id res chain seq x y z
N MET A 1 -4.80 -13.11 10.28
CA MET A 1 -5.57 -13.34 9.04
C MET A 1 -6.50 -12.15 8.82
N GLY A 2 -6.68 -11.74 7.57
CA GLY A 2 -7.56 -10.61 7.24
C GLY A 2 -9.03 -11.01 7.25
N LYS A 3 -9.93 -10.06 7.55
CA LYS A 3 -11.38 -10.26 7.54
C LYS A 3 -12.08 -8.99 7.05
N ILE A 4 -12.95 -9.16 6.07
CA ILE A 4 -13.75 -8.08 5.47
C ILE A 4 -15.21 -8.51 5.35
N THR A 5 -16.12 -7.59 5.67
CA THR A 5 -17.57 -7.76 5.48
C THR A 5 -18.07 -6.74 4.48
N PHE A 6 -18.76 -7.21 3.45
CA PHE A 6 -19.39 -6.41 2.42
C PHE A 6 -20.90 -6.31 2.67
N TYR A 7 -21.50 -5.17 2.33
CA TYR A 7 -22.93 -4.91 2.51
C TYR A 7 -23.55 -4.39 1.22
N GLU A 8 -24.79 -4.80 0.93
CA GLU A 8 -25.48 -4.38 -0.30
C GLU A 8 -25.71 -2.86 -0.35
N ASP A 9 -26.10 -2.27 0.77
CA ASP A 9 -26.45 -0.87 0.85
C ASP A 9 -25.38 -0.04 1.57
N ARG A 10 -25.53 1.29 1.53
CA ARG A 10 -24.66 2.22 2.27
C ARG A 10 -24.89 2.07 3.78
N ASN A 11 -23.95 2.56 4.57
CA ASN A 11 -24.03 2.57 6.04
C ASN A 11 -24.25 1.18 6.65
N PHE A 12 -23.66 0.15 6.03
CA PHE A 12 -23.66 -1.23 6.53
C PHE A 12 -25.05 -1.86 6.65
N GLN A 13 -25.93 -1.54 5.70
CA GLN A 13 -27.31 -2.01 5.65
C GLN A 13 -27.52 -3.07 4.55
N GLY A 14 -28.68 -3.74 4.60
CA GLY A 14 -29.06 -4.78 3.65
C GLY A 14 -28.40 -6.12 3.95
N ARG A 15 -28.32 -6.99 2.93
CA ARG A 15 -27.61 -8.28 3.08
C ARG A 15 -26.12 -8.05 3.18
N SER A 16 -25.44 -8.95 3.87
CA SER A 16 -23.99 -8.90 4.05
C SER A 16 -23.31 -10.20 3.64
N TYR A 17 -22.06 -10.09 3.22
CA TYR A 17 -21.18 -11.21 2.91
C TYR A 17 -19.81 -10.99 3.56
N GLU A 18 -19.42 -11.90 4.45
CA GLU A 18 -18.11 -11.90 5.11
C GLU A 18 -17.16 -12.86 4.40
N THR A 19 -15.91 -12.45 4.20
CA THR A 19 -14.85 -13.32 3.68
C THR A 19 -13.50 -13.02 4.31
N THR A 20 -12.65 -14.05 4.35
CA THR A 20 -11.24 -13.99 4.76
C THR A 20 -10.30 -14.34 3.60
N GLN A 21 -10.85 -14.56 2.40
CA GLN A 21 -10.14 -15.05 1.23
C GLN A 21 -10.41 -14.18 0.00
N ASP A 22 -9.64 -14.42 -1.07
CA ASP A 22 -9.91 -13.86 -2.39
C ASP A 22 -11.31 -14.28 -2.89
N CYS A 23 -12.03 -13.35 -3.49
CA CYS A 23 -13.34 -13.57 -4.09
C CYS A 23 -13.33 -12.98 -5.50
N ALA A 24 -13.29 -13.84 -6.53
CA ALA A 24 -13.26 -13.42 -7.93
C ALA A 24 -14.61 -12.90 -8.43
N ASP A 25 -15.71 -13.31 -7.82
CA ASP A 25 -17.06 -12.93 -8.23
C ASP A 25 -18.00 -12.88 -7.01
N MET A 26 -18.42 -11.68 -6.66
CA MET A 26 -19.33 -11.44 -5.55
C MET A 26 -20.80 -11.63 -5.92
N SER A 27 -21.15 -11.75 -7.20
CA SER A 27 -22.54 -11.79 -7.68
C SER A 27 -23.35 -12.96 -7.11
N SER A 28 -22.66 -14.03 -6.71
CA SER A 28 -23.28 -15.20 -6.06
C SER A 28 -23.69 -14.95 -4.61
N PHE A 29 -23.11 -13.93 -3.96
CA PHE A 29 -23.34 -13.61 -2.55
C PHE A 29 -24.19 -12.35 -2.38
N LEU A 30 -23.93 -11.32 -3.19
CA LEU A 30 -24.57 -10.02 -3.12
C LEU A 30 -24.98 -9.55 -4.53
N SER A 31 -26.14 -8.92 -4.65
CA SER A 31 -26.59 -8.35 -5.93
C SER A 31 -25.88 -7.03 -6.27
N ARG A 32 -25.42 -6.33 -5.24
CA ARG A 32 -24.65 -5.08 -5.28
C ARG A 32 -23.82 -4.97 -3.99
N CYS A 33 -22.87 -4.05 -3.95
CA CYS A 33 -22.09 -3.76 -2.76
C CYS A 33 -21.72 -2.27 -2.72
N HIS A 34 -22.20 -1.57 -1.69
CA HIS A 34 -22.04 -0.12 -1.52
C HIS A 34 -21.35 0.29 -0.22
N SER A 35 -21.17 -0.62 0.74
CA SER A 35 -20.37 -0.38 1.93
C SER A 35 -19.61 -1.63 2.36
N CYS A 36 -18.49 -1.46 3.05
CA CYS A 36 -17.72 -2.58 3.61
C CYS A 36 -17.02 -2.20 4.91
N ARG A 37 -16.68 -3.21 5.71
CA ARG A 37 -15.93 -3.10 6.96
C ARG A 37 -14.75 -4.04 6.91
N VAL A 38 -13.56 -3.53 7.15
CA VAL A 38 -12.35 -4.34 7.28
C VAL A 38 -12.03 -4.46 8.77
N ASP A 39 -12.25 -5.64 9.32
CA ASP A 39 -11.99 -5.90 10.74
C ASP A 39 -10.49 -6.11 11.00
N SER A 40 -9.79 -6.75 10.06
CA SER A 40 -8.36 -7.03 10.14
C SER A 40 -7.72 -7.20 8.76
N GLY A 41 -6.42 -6.95 8.68
CA GLY A 41 -5.63 -7.09 7.46
C GLY A 41 -5.92 -6.00 6.42
N CYS A 42 -5.43 -6.25 5.21
CA CYS A 42 -5.58 -5.36 4.07
C CYS A 42 -6.22 -6.11 2.90
N PHE A 43 -7.08 -5.43 2.15
CA PHE A 43 -7.76 -5.98 0.99
C PHE A 43 -7.63 -5.03 -0.19
N MET A 44 -7.51 -5.59 -1.40
CA MET A 44 -7.75 -4.85 -2.63
C MET A 44 -9.15 -5.20 -3.13
N VAL A 45 -10.02 -4.22 -3.33
CA VAL A 45 -11.36 -4.43 -3.89
C VAL A 45 -11.43 -3.85 -5.30
N TYR A 46 -12.25 -4.47 -6.14
CA TYR A 46 -12.32 -4.18 -7.56
C TYR A 46 -13.77 -3.94 -8.00
N ASP A 47 -13.96 -3.03 -8.94
CA ASP A 47 -15.29 -2.71 -9.49
C ASP A 47 -15.78 -3.67 -10.58
N ARG A 48 -14.93 -4.60 -11.04
CA ARG A 48 -15.30 -5.69 -11.95
C ARG A 48 -14.95 -7.06 -11.36
N ASN A 49 -15.56 -8.09 -11.92
CA ASN A 49 -15.27 -9.48 -11.60
C ASN A 49 -13.83 -9.83 -12.04
N ASN A 50 -13.29 -10.91 -11.49
CA ASN A 50 -11.97 -11.47 -11.82
C ASN A 50 -10.81 -10.51 -11.58
N TYR A 51 -10.92 -9.63 -10.57
CA TYR A 51 -9.86 -8.71 -10.15
C TYR A 51 -9.47 -7.70 -11.23
N MET A 52 -10.47 -7.23 -11.98
CA MET A 52 -10.33 -6.31 -13.10
C MET A 52 -10.93 -4.94 -12.77
N GLY A 53 -10.59 -3.95 -13.59
CA GLY A 53 -11.14 -2.60 -13.49
C GLY A 53 -10.44 -1.75 -12.43
N ASN A 54 -11.16 -0.79 -11.87
CA ASN A 54 -10.60 0.12 -10.86
C ASN A 54 -10.35 -0.62 -9.55
N GLN A 55 -9.25 -0.27 -8.88
CA GLN A 55 -8.77 -0.96 -7.68
C GLN A 55 -8.78 -0.02 -6.49
N TYR A 56 -9.28 -0.48 -5.35
CA TYR A 56 -9.44 0.35 -4.15
C TYR A 56 -8.87 -0.38 -2.93
N PHE A 57 -7.99 0.30 -2.20
CA PHE A 57 -7.19 -0.28 -1.14
C PHE A 57 -7.94 -0.09 0.17
N MET A 58 -8.33 -1.20 0.78
CA MET A 58 -9.07 -1.20 2.03
C MET A 58 -8.15 -1.69 3.13
N ARG A 59 -7.85 -0.81 4.08
CA ARG A 59 -7.18 -1.15 5.34
C ARG A 59 -8.23 -1.35 6.43
N ARG A 60 -7.81 -1.82 7.60
CA ARG A 60 -8.68 -1.89 8.78
C ARG A 60 -9.44 -0.57 8.97
N GLY A 61 -10.77 -0.64 9.01
CA GLY A 61 -11.63 0.54 9.05
C GLY A 61 -13.03 0.30 8.54
N GLU A 62 -13.84 1.35 8.64
CA GLU A 62 -15.23 1.37 8.20
C GLU A 62 -15.39 2.23 6.95
N TYR A 63 -16.04 1.67 5.91
CA TYR A 63 -16.26 2.32 4.63
C TYR A 63 -17.77 2.36 4.33
N PRO A 64 -18.50 3.35 4.85
CA PRO A 64 -19.96 3.41 4.78
C PRO A 64 -20.51 3.72 3.37
N ASP A 65 -19.68 4.24 2.46
CA ASP A 65 -20.06 4.62 1.11
C ASP A 65 -18.86 4.63 0.15
N TYR A 66 -19.14 4.85 -1.14
CA TYR A 66 -18.12 4.99 -2.19
C TYR A 66 -17.18 6.18 -1.97
N GLN A 67 -17.62 7.26 -1.32
CA GLN A 67 -16.79 8.46 -1.13
C GLN A 67 -15.66 8.15 -0.16
N ARG A 68 -15.95 7.43 0.93
CA ARG A 68 -14.96 6.94 1.88
C ARG A 68 -14.04 5.89 1.28
N MET A 69 -14.51 5.14 0.28
CA MET A 69 -13.70 4.19 -0.49
C MET A 69 -12.83 4.84 -1.58
N GLY A 70 -13.10 6.11 -1.93
CA GLY A 70 -12.50 6.77 -3.10
C GLY A 70 -13.02 6.25 -4.45
N MET A 71 -14.18 5.59 -4.45
CA MET A 71 -14.85 5.01 -5.62
C MET A 71 -15.76 6.02 -6.34
N GLY A 72 -16.00 5.81 -7.63
CA GLY A 72 -17.01 6.56 -8.38
C GLY A 72 -18.43 6.26 -7.89
N MET A 73 -19.34 7.23 -8.00
CA MET A 73 -20.73 7.10 -7.48
C MET A 73 -21.52 5.92 -8.09
N ASN A 74 -21.13 5.47 -9.27
CA ASN A 74 -21.79 4.37 -9.99
C ASN A 74 -21.04 3.04 -9.89
N ASP A 75 -19.91 3.02 -9.18
CA ASP A 75 -19.11 1.81 -9.02
C ASP A 75 -19.71 0.92 -7.92
N CYS A 76 -19.52 -0.38 -8.08
CA CYS A 76 -19.95 -1.40 -7.13
C CYS A 76 -18.81 -2.38 -6.95
N ILE A 77 -18.55 -2.81 -5.71
CA ILE A 77 -17.53 -3.84 -5.50
C ILE A 77 -18.03 -5.15 -6.09
N ARG A 78 -17.18 -5.82 -6.88
CA ARG A 78 -17.49 -7.05 -7.61
C ARG A 78 -16.51 -8.18 -7.36
N SER A 79 -15.28 -7.87 -6.98
CA SER A 79 -14.28 -8.86 -6.55
C SER A 79 -13.32 -8.27 -5.53
N CYS A 80 -12.62 -9.11 -4.78
CA CYS A 80 -11.62 -8.67 -3.80
C CYS A 80 -10.47 -9.67 -3.65
N ARG A 81 -9.29 -9.16 -3.31
CA ARG A 81 -8.11 -9.95 -2.91
C ARG A 81 -7.68 -9.61 -1.51
N MET A 82 -7.39 -10.63 -0.71
CA MET A 82 -6.67 -10.44 0.54
C MET A 82 -5.20 -10.15 0.20
N ILE A 83 -4.65 -9.08 0.78
CA ILE A 83 -3.23 -8.77 0.67
C ILE A 83 -2.51 -9.47 1.82
N PRO A 84 -1.60 -10.44 1.54
CA PRO A 84 -0.86 -11.11 2.58
C PRO A 84 -0.04 -10.14 3.42
N MET A 85 0.06 -10.43 4.72
CA MET A 85 0.95 -9.67 5.60
C MET A 85 2.39 -9.96 5.19
N HIS A 86 3.14 -8.91 4.83
CA HIS A 86 4.56 -9.03 4.57
C HIS A 86 5.37 -8.54 5.78
N LYS A 87 6.20 -9.43 6.33
CA LYS A 87 7.15 -9.13 7.41
C LYS A 87 8.56 -9.28 6.85
N GLY A 88 9.14 -8.20 6.36
CA GLY A 88 10.47 -8.23 5.77
C GLY A 88 10.80 -6.93 5.05
N ASN A 89 11.86 -7.01 4.26
CA ASN A 89 12.30 -5.89 3.43
C ASN A 89 11.32 -5.64 2.29
N PHE A 90 11.31 -4.41 1.81
CA PHE A 90 10.56 -4.01 0.64
C PHE A 90 11.56 -3.65 -0.43
N ARG A 91 11.35 -4.14 -1.66
CA ARG A 91 12.26 -3.88 -2.76
C ARG A 91 11.55 -3.94 -4.09
N MET A 92 11.60 -2.84 -4.84
CA MET A 92 11.07 -2.73 -6.19
C MET A 92 12.11 -2.07 -7.11
N ARG A 93 12.17 -2.53 -8.37
CA ARG A 93 12.83 -1.81 -9.46
C ARG A 93 11.80 -1.27 -10.41
N ILE A 94 11.95 0.00 -10.76
CA ILE A 94 11.14 0.67 -11.78
C ILE A 94 12.00 1.00 -12.98
N TYR A 95 11.38 0.99 -14.16
CA TYR A 95 12.03 1.19 -15.43
C TYR A 95 11.26 2.19 -16.27
N GLU A 96 12.02 3.04 -16.94
CA GLU A 96 11.48 4.09 -17.82
C GLU A 96 10.69 3.51 -18.99
N ARG A 97 11.13 2.35 -19.52
CA ARG A 97 10.53 1.71 -20.70
C ARG A 97 9.97 0.34 -20.36
N GLU A 98 9.12 -0.17 -21.26
CA GLU A 98 8.65 -1.55 -21.20
C GLU A 98 9.82 -2.56 -21.25
N ASN A 99 9.56 -3.80 -20.85
CA ASN A 99 10.51 -4.92 -20.87
C ASN A 99 11.80 -4.70 -20.06
N PHE A 100 11.74 -3.87 -19.01
CA PHE A 100 12.86 -3.57 -18.11
C PHE A 100 14.01 -2.80 -18.80
N GLU A 101 13.68 -1.98 -19.79
CA GLU A 101 14.62 -1.16 -20.53
C GLU A 101 14.65 0.31 -20.05
N GLY A 102 15.64 1.06 -20.53
CA GLY A 102 15.81 2.48 -20.21
C GLY A 102 16.42 2.72 -18.83
N GLN A 103 16.19 3.90 -18.26
CA GLN A 103 16.66 4.22 -16.93
C GLN A 103 16.01 3.30 -15.89
N MET A 104 16.82 2.77 -14.96
CA MET A 104 16.37 1.89 -13.87
C MET A 104 16.66 2.53 -12.53
N HIS A 105 15.67 2.50 -11.63
CA HIS A 105 15.84 2.89 -10.23
C HIS A 105 15.35 1.78 -9.31
N GLU A 106 16.12 1.53 -8.25
CA GLU A 106 15.76 0.61 -7.19
C GLU A 106 15.28 1.39 -5.97
N MET A 107 14.18 0.94 -5.37
CA MET A 107 13.55 1.59 -4.23
C MET A 107 13.15 0.59 -3.15
N MET A 108 13.33 1.01 -1.89
CA MET A 108 13.01 0.24 -0.68
C MET A 108 12.04 0.99 0.25
N ASP A 109 11.78 2.27 -0.05
CA ASP A 109 10.93 3.17 0.72
C ASP A 109 9.84 3.76 -0.16
N ASP A 110 8.86 4.40 0.48
CA ASP A 110 7.78 5.11 -0.21
C ASP A 110 8.35 6.26 -1.06
N CYS A 111 7.70 6.54 -2.17
CA CYS A 111 8.09 7.54 -3.16
C CYS A 111 6.91 8.46 -3.46
N ASP A 112 6.93 9.68 -2.92
CA ASP A 112 5.88 10.67 -3.11
C ASP A 112 5.81 11.21 -4.55
N SER A 113 6.95 11.27 -5.24
CA SER A 113 7.04 11.76 -6.63
C SER A 113 8.24 11.15 -7.34
N ILE A 114 7.97 10.32 -8.36
CA ILE A 114 8.99 9.71 -9.22
C ILE A 114 9.77 10.79 -9.97
N GLN A 115 9.06 11.79 -10.49
CA GLN A 115 9.67 12.89 -11.25
C GLN A 115 10.66 13.69 -10.39
N GLU A 116 10.33 13.96 -9.14
CA GLU A 116 11.21 14.74 -8.26
C GLU A 116 12.39 13.92 -7.76
N ARG A 117 12.14 12.68 -7.32
CA ARG A 117 13.18 11.82 -6.73
C ARG A 117 14.14 11.25 -7.77
N TYR A 118 13.62 10.81 -8.91
CA TYR A 118 14.38 10.04 -9.90
C TYR A 118 14.58 10.75 -11.23
N ARG A 119 13.94 11.92 -11.42
CA ARG A 119 13.92 12.65 -12.70
C ARG A 119 13.40 11.81 -13.87
N MET A 120 12.56 10.83 -13.57
CA MET A 120 11.96 9.91 -14.54
C MET A 120 10.50 10.31 -14.77
N SER A 121 10.16 10.65 -16.01
CA SER A 121 8.84 11.19 -16.38
C SER A 121 7.80 10.13 -16.69
N ASP A 122 8.25 8.92 -16.99
CA ASP A 122 7.36 7.80 -17.29
C ASP A 122 7.94 6.52 -16.72
N CYS A 123 7.07 5.71 -16.11
CA CYS A 123 7.41 4.43 -15.53
C CYS A 123 6.55 3.40 -16.25
N GLN A 124 7.16 2.55 -17.08
CA GLN A 124 6.41 1.66 -17.99
C GLN A 124 6.54 0.17 -17.65
N SER A 125 7.56 -0.21 -16.88
CA SER A 125 7.70 -1.56 -16.34
C SER A 125 8.31 -1.56 -14.95
N CYS A 126 8.08 -2.62 -14.17
CA CYS A 126 8.69 -2.79 -12.86
C CYS A 126 8.92 -4.26 -12.50
N ASN A 127 9.86 -4.49 -11.60
CA ASN A 127 10.06 -5.79 -10.97
C ASN A 127 9.91 -5.61 -9.45
N VAL A 128 8.86 -6.20 -8.89
CA VAL A 128 8.64 -6.25 -7.45
C VAL A 128 9.36 -7.47 -6.92
N MET A 129 10.53 -7.24 -6.32
CA MET A 129 11.33 -8.33 -5.77
C MET A 129 10.78 -8.75 -4.41
N GLU A 130 10.40 -7.79 -3.56
CA GLU A 130 9.97 -8.04 -2.19
C GLU A 130 8.86 -7.08 -1.74
N GLY A 131 7.93 -7.63 -0.96
CA GLY A 131 6.82 -6.90 -0.37
C GLY A 131 5.65 -6.64 -1.32
N HIS A 132 4.68 -5.90 -0.80
CA HIS A 132 3.45 -5.53 -1.47
C HIS A 132 3.41 -4.01 -1.63
N TRP A 133 3.04 -3.54 -2.82
CA TRP A 133 3.14 -2.13 -3.18
C TRP A 133 1.87 -1.62 -3.83
N LEU A 134 1.61 -0.33 -3.68
CA LEU A 134 0.63 0.42 -4.46
C LEU A 134 1.37 1.44 -5.31
N MET A 135 1.08 1.44 -6.60
CA MET A 135 1.50 2.50 -7.51
C MET A 135 0.30 3.41 -7.83
N TYR A 136 0.54 4.71 -7.93
CA TYR A 136 -0.50 5.73 -8.10
C TYR A 136 -0.28 6.56 -9.34
N GLU A 137 -1.39 6.98 -9.95
CA GLU A 137 -1.43 7.82 -11.15
C GLU A 137 -0.85 9.23 -10.93
N GLN A 138 -0.99 9.76 -9.72
CA GLN A 138 -0.55 11.11 -9.38
C GLN A 138 0.51 11.10 -8.27
N PRO A 139 1.29 12.19 -8.12
CA PRO A 139 2.16 12.37 -6.97
C PRO A 139 1.36 12.35 -5.64
N HIS A 140 2.06 12.07 -4.55
CA HIS A 140 1.51 12.05 -3.18
C HIS A 140 0.33 11.09 -2.99
N TYR A 141 0.40 9.91 -3.62
CA TYR A 141 -0.54 8.79 -3.44
C TYR A 141 -1.98 9.12 -3.84
N ARG A 142 -2.15 9.86 -4.94
CA ARG A 142 -3.45 10.32 -5.45
C ARG A 142 -3.81 9.69 -6.79
N GLY A 143 -5.08 9.86 -7.16
CA GLY A 143 -5.63 9.33 -8.42
C GLY A 143 -5.86 7.83 -8.36
N ARG A 144 -5.93 7.19 -9.54
CA ARG A 144 -6.09 5.74 -9.61
C ARG A 144 -4.86 5.05 -9.03
N GLN A 145 -5.07 3.86 -8.51
CA GLN A 145 -4.03 3.06 -7.88
C GLN A 145 -4.01 1.64 -8.43
N MET A 146 -2.85 1.00 -8.33
CA MET A 146 -2.61 -0.35 -8.80
C MET A 146 -1.87 -1.17 -7.76
N TYR A 147 -2.41 -2.35 -7.46
CA TYR A 147 -1.78 -3.32 -6.58
C TYR A 147 -0.69 -4.10 -7.30
N MET A 148 0.52 -4.05 -6.74
CA MET A 148 1.69 -4.78 -7.22
C MET A 148 2.12 -5.80 -6.16
N LYS A 149 1.97 -7.08 -6.52
CA LYS A 149 2.50 -8.22 -5.76
C LYS A 149 3.92 -8.54 -6.24
N PRO A 150 4.71 -9.35 -5.50
CA PRO A 150 5.99 -9.83 -6.00
C PRO A 150 5.86 -10.45 -7.40
N GLY A 151 6.73 -10.03 -8.32
CA GLY A 151 6.70 -10.46 -9.72
C GLY A 151 7.22 -9.42 -10.72
N GLU A 152 7.30 -9.90 -11.96
CA GLU A 152 7.77 -9.14 -13.12
C GLU A 152 6.59 -8.54 -13.90
N TYR A 153 6.62 -7.22 -14.10
CA TYR A 153 5.60 -6.46 -14.81
C TYR A 153 6.23 -5.75 -16.01
N ARG A 154 6.23 -6.43 -17.16
CA ARG A 154 6.94 -5.99 -18.36
C ARG A 154 6.28 -4.83 -19.09
N SER A 155 4.99 -4.65 -18.92
CA SER A 155 4.23 -3.58 -19.55
C SER A 155 2.97 -3.30 -18.75
N PHE A 156 2.80 -2.05 -18.31
CA PHE A 156 1.56 -1.63 -17.66
C PHE A 156 0.41 -1.44 -18.65
N SER A 157 0.71 -1.07 -19.90
CA SER A 157 -0.30 -0.84 -20.93
C SER A 157 -1.14 -2.09 -21.21
N GLN A 158 -0.52 -3.26 -21.17
CA GLN A 158 -1.17 -4.56 -21.40
C GLN A 158 -2.01 -5.05 -20.21
N MET A 159 -1.89 -4.43 -19.03
CA MET A 159 -2.61 -4.85 -17.82
C MET A 159 -3.98 -4.17 -17.66
N GLY A 160 -4.55 -3.64 -18.73
CA GLY A 160 -5.79 -2.85 -18.68
C GLY A 160 -5.60 -1.42 -18.18
N MET A 161 -4.34 -0.96 -18.07
CA MET A 161 -3.95 0.36 -17.56
C MET A 161 -3.47 1.27 -18.69
N GLY A 162 -3.97 1.07 -19.91
CA GLY A 162 -3.57 1.84 -21.08
C GLY A 162 -3.64 3.35 -20.82
N GLY A 163 -2.49 4.02 -20.96
CA GLY A 163 -2.35 5.46 -20.79
C GLY A 163 -2.21 5.96 -19.35
N MET A 164 -2.26 5.08 -18.34
CA MET A 164 -1.98 5.49 -16.96
C MET A 164 -0.47 5.63 -16.74
N ARG A 165 -0.06 6.81 -16.25
CA ARG A 165 1.32 7.08 -15.86
C ARG A 165 1.44 7.00 -14.35
N PHE A 166 2.35 6.16 -13.86
CA PHE A 166 2.60 6.10 -12.43
C PHE A 166 3.54 7.22 -12.00
N MET A 167 3.19 7.92 -10.92
CA MET A 167 3.93 9.08 -10.42
C MET A 167 4.29 8.99 -8.94
N SER A 168 3.64 8.14 -8.16
CA SER A 168 4.02 7.86 -6.77
C SER A 168 3.76 6.42 -6.38
N MET A 169 4.44 5.94 -5.34
CA MET A 169 4.45 4.52 -4.96
C MET A 169 4.63 4.38 -3.45
N ARG A 170 3.85 3.50 -2.83
CA ARG A 170 3.96 3.20 -1.39
C ARG A 170 4.00 1.72 -1.12
N ARG A 171 4.61 1.37 0.00
CA ARG A 171 4.57 0.04 0.60
C ARG A 171 3.24 -0.17 1.29
N ILE A 172 2.76 -1.41 1.24
CA ILE A 172 1.60 -1.85 2.01
C ILE A 172 2.11 -2.46 3.31
N MET A 173 2.03 -1.67 4.39
CA MET A 173 2.43 -2.07 5.73
C MET A 173 1.18 -2.30 6.58
N ASP A 174 1.02 -3.50 7.14
CA ASP A 174 -0.14 -3.88 7.99
C ASP A 174 -0.08 -3.22 9.39
N ASN A 175 1.07 -2.64 9.76
CA ASN A 175 1.38 -2.21 11.12
C ASN A 175 1.15 -0.72 11.43
N ILE A 176 0.54 0.07 10.53
CA ILE A 176 0.17 1.43 10.92
C ILE A 176 -1.14 1.33 11.72
N VAL A 177 -0.98 1.08 13.03
CA VAL A 177 -1.91 1.63 14.01
C VAL A 177 -1.93 3.12 13.73
N ASP A 178 -3.07 3.62 13.29
CA ASP A 178 -3.36 5.03 13.05
C ASP A 178 -3.32 5.77 14.40
N HIS A 179 -2.13 5.90 14.99
CA HIS A 179 -1.83 7.01 15.87
C HIS A 179 -1.65 8.18 14.92
N GLY A 180 -2.75 8.91 14.73
CA GLY A 180 -2.86 9.99 13.75
C GLY A 180 -1.59 10.85 13.69
N ASP A 181 -1.19 11.16 12.47
CA ASP A 181 -0.43 12.34 12.10
C ASP A 181 0.64 12.76 13.13
N GLY A 182 1.82 12.13 13.12
CA GLY A 182 2.91 12.67 13.97
C GLY A 182 4.30 12.03 13.93
N TRP A 183 4.47 10.74 13.62
CA TRP A 183 5.75 10.06 13.90
C TRP A 183 6.55 9.53 12.70
N ASP A 184 6.00 9.58 11.48
CA ASP A 184 6.68 9.11 10.26
C ASP A 184 7.94 9.94 9.88
N GLY A 185 8.14 11.09 10.53
CA GLY A 185 9.36 11.90 10.37
C GLY A 185 10.60 11.32 11.08
N ILE A 186 10.44 10.44 12.07
CA ILE A 186 11.59 9.97 12.88
C ILE A 186 12.20 8.70 12.27
N SER A 187 11.40 7.78 11.74
CA SER A 187 11.93 6.54 11.16
C SER A 187 12.89 6.79 9.99
N GLY A 188 12.67 7.85 9.21
CA GLY A 188 13.58 8.29 8.13
C GLY A 188 14.84 9.01 8.61
N MET A 189 14.83 9.58 9.83
CA MET A 189 16.02 10.18 10.44
C MET A 189 16.95 9.12 11.02
N VAL A 190 16.41 8.07 11.66
CA VAL A 190 17.25 7.02 12.25
C VAL A 190 18.00 6.24 11.15
N SER A 191 17.36 5.93 10.03
CA SER A 191 18.00 5.22 8.91
C SER A 191 19.09 6.04 8.20
N ASN A 192 18.95 7.37 8.14
CA ASN A 192 19.98 8.25 7.57
C ASN A 192 21.15 8.51 8.54
N ILE A 193 20.92 8.50 9.85
CA ILE A 193 22.01 8.65 10.84
C ILE A 193 22.96 7.43 10.78
N PHE A 194 22.45 6.22 10.57
CA PHE A 194 23.29 5.01 10.47
C PHE A 194 24.02 4.83 9.14
N ARG A 195 23.68 5.57 8.08
CA ARG A 195 24.43 5.55 6.80
C ARG A 195 25.60 6.52 6.76
N SER A 196 25.72 7.45 7.72
CA SER A 196 26.74 8.51 7.73
C SER A 196 27.98 8.19 8.56
N SER A 197 27.98 7.16 9.41
CA SER A 197 29.14 6.84 10.25
C SER A 197 30.00 5.74 9.63
N HIS A 198 31.09 6.14 8.97
CA HIS A 198 32.25 5.28 8.71
C HIS A 198 32.93 4.87 10.03
N TYR A 199 32.32 4.01 10.85
CA TYR A 199 33.05 3.30 11.91
C TYR A 199 32.46 1.90 12.12
N ASN A 200 33.37 0.92 12.04
CA ASN A 200 33.13 -0.50 12.01
C ASN A 200 33.37 -1.06 13.42
N GLU A 201 32.33 -1.11 14.26
CA GLU A 201 32.36 -1.80 15.57
C GLU A 201 30.97 -2.41 15.88
N PRO A 202 30.88 -3.64 16.42
CA PRO A 202 29.61 -4.31 16.63
C PRO A 202 28.96 -3.90 17.96
N PHE A 203 27.80 -3.23 17.91
CA PHE A 203 27.02 -2.91 19.12
C PHE A 203 25.88 -3.92 19.35
N LEU A 204 25.79 -4.40 20.59
CA LEU A 204 24.78 -5.34 21.10
C LEU A 204 23.34 -4.80 21.02
N PRO A 205 22.31 -5.66 20.94
CA PRO A 205 20.93 -5.23 20.79
C PRO A 205 20.41 -4.56 22.08
N PHE A 206 19.94 -3.31 21.96
CA PHE A 206 19.22 -2.61 23.02
C PHE A 206 17.87 -3.29 23.32
N LYS A 207 17.64 -3.67 24.58
CA LYS A 207 16.30 -3.96 25.11
C LYS A 207 15.75 -2.69 25.74
N VAL A 208 14.65 -2.17 25.20
CA VAL A 208 13.86 -1.11 25.83
C VAL A 208 12.74 -1.77 26.63
N THR A 209 12.77 -1.66 27.95
CA THR A 209 11.63 -1.96 28.82
C THR A 209 10.93 -0.65 29.21
N PRO A 210 9.59 -0.56 29.16
CA PRO A 210 8.89 0.67 29.49
C PRO A 210 8.85 0.87 31.01
N SER A 211 9.41 1.96 31.51
CA SER A 211 9.11 2.45 32.86
C SER A 211 8.56 3.88 32.80
N ASN A 212 7.33 4.03 33.28
CA ASN A 212 6.63 5.30 33.47
C ASN A 212 7.31 6.12 34.56
N THR A 213 8.29 6.95 34.22
CA THR A 213 8.58 8.21 34.94
C THR A 213 9.62 9.02 34.16
N ALA A 214 9.46 10.35 34.21
CA ALA A 214 10.14 11.36 33.41
C ALA A 214 11.65 11.12 33.18
N VAL A 215 12.08 11.29 31.91
CA VAL A 215 13.50 11.33 31.55
C VAL A 215 14.06 12.71 31.92
N ASN A 216 14.79 12.79 33.03
CA ASN A 216 15.78 13.86 33.21
C ASN A 216 17.03 13.47 32.42
N VAL A 217 17.37 14.29 31.42
CA VAL A 217 18.62 14.14 30.68
C VAL A 217 19.73 14.81 31.49
N HIS A 218 20.57 14.00 32.15
CA HIS A 218 21.87 14.46 32.61
C HIS A 218 22.92 14.09 31.56
N VAL A 219 23.49 15.10 30.92
CA VAL A 219 24.70 14.96 30.10
C VAL A 219 25.88 14.98 31.08
N THR A 220 26.55 13.84 31.24
CA THR A 220 27.88 13.79 31.85
C THR A 220 28.87 13.47 30.74
N THR A 221 29.64 14.46 30.33
CA THR A 221 30.83 14.27 29.51
C THR A 221 31.98 13.81 30.39
N CYS A 222 32.59 12.68 30.05
CA CYS A 222 34.03 12.45 29.89
C CYS A 222 34.20 11.14 29.12
#